data_AF-A0A9P7QRE7-F1
#
_entry.id   AF-A0A9P7QRE7-F1
#
_cell.length_a   1.000
_cell.length_b   1.000
_cell.length_c   1.000
_cell.angle_alpha   90.00
_cell.angle_beta   90.00
_cell.angle_gamma   90.00
#
_symmetry.space_group_name_H-M   'P 1'
#
loop_
_entity.id
_entity.type
_entity.pdbx_description
1 polymer ?
#
loop_
_entity_poly.entity_id
_entity_poly.type
_entity_poly.pdbx_seq_one_letter_code
_entity_poly.pdbx_strand_id
1 'polypeptide(L)'
;MSHREASQNLLSLKGILHSDEGPVGDEPDFRSLRDGRRYITARDADGIRDVTFVGFPQLDATREEKLANLAADLVKPTKEASPETVVRYLDYLPKGKVFIVERLPVQVSWRPVRGTTQDDIVLDVAWDLLLALAYLHATGTAHGDVRLHNVFPFPSEDSSRVRFKLFGHGLVPEVLSHNLRNDGYTAPELRFPGKWYAFSANTKPTFESDIWMLGMVLWHCHRFGVYYDGRGSARERWESDRLGQPDLTDGAEFGIHPLAPRGCGCEPSPHRFSEDLLHKMLIPDPKRRWTAADLLEQMKMQRNYTPAEDDMKRDLADLQAALKG
;
A
#
# COMPACT_ATOMS: atom_id res chain seq x y z
N MET A 1 17.61 33.46 -11.88
CA MET A 1 17.48 32.77 -13.17
C MET A 1 16.85 31.41 -12.89
N SER A 2 15.63 31.19 -13.38
CA SER A 2 14.82 30.00 -13.11
C SER A 2 15.29 28.84 -13.98
N HIS A 3 15.73 27.74 -13.35
CA HIS A 3 15.86 26.45 -14.01
C HIS A 3 14.45 25.93 -14.32
N ARG A 4 13.91 26.26 -15.49
CA ARG A 4 12.87 25.43 -16.12
C ARG A 4 13.60 24.22 -16.69
N GLU A 5 13.60 23.10 -15.97
CA GLU A 5 13.92 21.80 -16.57
C GLU A 5 12.97 21.59 -17.75
N ALA A 6 13.53 21.29 -18.92
CA ALA A 6 12.77 21.14 -20.14
C ALA A 6 11.80 19.95 -20.00
N SER A 7 10.50 20.21 -20.06
CA SER A 7 9.46 19.19 -20.15
C SER A 7 9.79 18.21 -21.29
N GLN A 8 10.10 16.96 -20.94
CA GLN A 8 10.39 15.91 -21.92
C GLN A 8 9.09 15.23 -22.34
N ASN A 9 8.83 15.26 -23.64
CA ASN A 9 7.75 14.52 -24.27
C ASN A 9 8.13 13.03 -24.34
N LEU A 10 7.37 12.17 -23.66
CA LEU A 10 7.63 10.74 -23.58
C LEU A 10 6.47 9.95 -24.22
N LEU A 11 6.80 9.00 -25.10
CA LEU A 11 5.81 8.12 -25.74
C LEU A 11 5.75 6.79 -25.00
N SER A 12 4.54 6.36 -24.63
CA SER A 12 4.31 5.14 -23.86
C SER A 12 4.08 3.89 -24.69
N LEU A 13 3.95 2.74 -24.02
CA LEU A 13 3.51 1.48 -24.64
C LEU A 13 2.18 1.63 -25.38
N LYS A 14 1.25 2.45 -24.86
CA LYS A 14 -0.03 2.73 -25.51
C LYS A 14 0.08 3.76 -26.65
N GLY A 15 1.27 4.24 -26.99
CA GLY A 15 1.49 5.29 -27.99
C GLY A 15 0.97 6.66 -27.54
N ILE A 16 0.81 6.85 -26.24
CA ILE A 16 0.28 8.09 -25.65
C ILE A 16 1.43 9.02 -25.31
N LEU A 17 1.24 10.31 -25.56
CA LEU A 17 2.17 11.35 -25.17
C LEU A 17 2.00 11.67 -23.67
N HIS A 18 3.13 11.85 -22.98
CA HIS A 18 3.16 12.30 -21.60
C HIS A 18 4.17 13.44 -21.42
N SER A 19 3.89 14.36 -20.49
CA SER A 19 4.80 15.43 -20.06
C SER A 19 5.21 15.19 -18.61
N ASP A 20 6.50 15.07 -18.37
CA ASP A 20 7.09 15.08 -17.03
C ASP A 20 7.16 16.52 -16.49
N GLU A 21 6.55 16.77 -15.34
CA GLU A 21 6.51 18.08 -14.67
C GLU A 21 7.56 18.22 -13.56
N GLY A 22 8.30 17.15 -13.24
CA GLY A 22 9.44 17.18 -12.32
C GLY A 22 9.32 16.24 -11.12
N PRO A 23 10.42 16.08 -10.35
CA PRO A 23 10.48 15.21 -9.20
C PRO A 23 9.69 15.73 -8.02
N VAL A 24 9.02 14.82 -7.31
CA VAL A 24 8.16 15.17 -6.18
C VAL A 24 8.37 14.30 -4.95
N GLY A 25 9.10 13.21 -5.08
CA GLY A 25 9.57 12.43 -3.94
C GLY A 25 10.41 11.27 -4.42
N ASP A 26 11.36 10.84 -3.61
CA ASP A 26 12.15 9.65 -3.87
C ASP A 26 12.14 8.77 -2.62
N GLU A 27 12.07 7.47 -2.83
CA GLU A 27 12.53 6.50 -1.83
C GLU A 27 13.91 6.04 -2.28
N PRO A 28 15.00 6.52 -1.62
CA PRO A 28 16.36 6.18 -2.01
C PRO A 28 16.51 4.67 -2.19
N ASP A 29 17.12 4.28 -3.30
CA ASP A 29 17.39 2.88 -3.65
C ASP A 29 16.15 2.00 -3.90
N PHE A 30 14.95 2.59 -4.05
CA PHE A 30 13.72 1.85 -4.37
C PHE A 30 12.97 2.39 -5.59
N ARG A 31 12.49 3.63 -5.53
CA ARG A 31 11.69 4.25 -6.59
C ARG A 31 11.79 5.76 -6.60
N SER A 32 11.61 6.34 -7.78
CA SER A 32 11.42 7.78 -7.96
C SER A 32 9.97 8.10 -8.29
N LEU A 33 9.42 9.14 -7.65
CA LEU A 33 8.10 9.67 -7.91
C LEU A 33 8.23 11.04 -8.58
N ARG A 34 7.60 11.16 -9.76
CA ARG A 34 7.56 12.40 -10.53
C ARG A 34 6.12 12.72 -10.88
N ASP A 35 5.82 14.00 -10.92
CA ASP A 35 4.53 14.46 -11.40
C ASP A 35 4.54 14.58 -12.91
N GLY A 36 3.39 14.38 -13.52
CA GLY A 36 3.24 14.76 -14.90
C GLY A 36 1.84 14.65 -15.42
N ARG A 37 1.73 14.76 -16.74
CA ARG A 37 0.47 14.81 -17.47
C ARG A 37 0.44 13.77 -18.57
N ARG A 38 -0.69 13.09 -18.67
CA ARG A 38 -1.02 12.15 -19.75
C ARG A 38 -1.97 12.82 -20.73
N TYR A 39 -1.59 12.90 -22.00
CA TYR A 39 -2.44 13.48 -23.05
C TYR A 39 -3.37 12.41 -23.63
N ILE A 40 -4.68 12.54 -23.42
CA ILE A 40 -5.65 11.55 -23.91
C ILE A 40 -6.22 12.04 -25.24
N THR A 41 -6.23 11.17 -26.26
CA THR A 41 -6.68 11.53 -27.60
C THR A 41 -8.21 11.71 -27.66
N ALA A 42 -8.67 12.37 -28.74
CA ALA A 42 -9.93 13.09 -28.96
C ALA A 42 -11.29 12.39 -28.68
N ARG A 43 -11.35 11.23 -28.04
CA ARG A 43 -12.61 10.56 -27.63
C ARG A 43 -13.03 10.86 -26.19
N ASP A 44 -12.13 11.35 -25.34
CA ASP A 44 -12.44 11.75 -23.97
C ASP A 44 -12.43 13.28 -23.88
N ALA A 45 -13.51 13.86 -23.35
CA ALA A 45 -13.84 15.28 -23.46
C ALA A 45 -12.82 16.28 -22.86
N ASP A 46 -11.83 15.80 -22.07
CA ASP A 46 -10.94 16.68 -21.29
C ASP A 46 -9.44 16.63 -21.65
N GLY A 47 -9.02 15.86 -22.65
CA GLY A 47 -7.71 15.97 -23.35
C GLY A 47 -6.40 15.75 -22.54
N ILE A 48 -6.38 15.95 -21.22
CA ILE A 48 -5.20 15.88 -20.35
C ILE A 48 -5.64 15.38 -18.97
N ARG A 49 -4.96 14.35 -18.44
CA ARG A 49 -5.12 13.89 -17.05
C ARG A 49 -3.82 14.03 -16.28
N ASP A 50 -3.90 14.52 -15.05
CA ASP A 50 -2.78 14.50 -14.12
C ASP A 50 -2.49 13.04 -13.70
N VAL A 51 -1.21 12.71 -13.65
CA VAL A 51 -0.73 11.36 -13.35
C VAL A 51 0.51 11.42 -12.46
N THR A 52 0.88 10.27 -11.92
CA THR A 52 2.16 10.10 -11.22
C THR A 52 3.03 9.11 -12.00
N PHE A 53 4.28 9.47 -12.18
CA PHE A 53 5.32 8.67 -12.81
C PHE A 53 6.10 7.95 -11.71
N VAL A 54 6.11 6.62 -11.75
CA VAL A 54 6.85 5.79 -10.80
C VAL A 54 8.01 5.10 -11.52
N GLY A 55 9.23 5.60 -11.30
CA GLY A 55 10.45 5.08 -11.92
C GLY A 55 11.22 4.12 -11.04
N PHE A 56 11.88 3.14 -11.66
CA PHE A 56 12.74 2.15 -10.99
C PHE A 56 14.19 2.28 -11.48
N PRO A 57 14.98 3.24 -10.95
CA PRO A 57 16.26 3.61 -11.54
C PRO A 57 17.37 2.55 -11.39
N GLN A 58 17.26 1.63 -10.42
CA GLN A 58 18.32 0.71 -10.02
C GLN A 58 18.09 -0.76 -10.44
N LEU A 59 17.30 -1.01 -11.49
CA LEU A 59 17.09 -2.37 -11.99
C LEU A 59 18.25 -2.84 -12.88
N ASP A 60 18.65 -4.09 -12.69
CA ASP A 60 19.52 -4.84 -13.63
C ASP A 60 18.71 -5.30 -14.87
N ALA A 61 19.41 -5.71 -15.92
CA ALA A 61 18.79 -6.10 -17.19
C ALA A 61 17.75 -7.23 -17.05
N THR A 62 17.96 -8.18 -16.15
CA THR A 62 17.01 -9.26 -15.90
C THR A 62 15.73 -8.75 -15.25
N ARG A 63 15.84 -7.83 -14.29
CA ARG A 63 14.66 -7.22 -13.64
C ARG A 63 13.93 -6.24 -14.56
N GLU A 64 14.64 -5.57 -15.46
CA GLU A 64 14.03 -4.73 -16.49
C GLU A 64 13.11 -5.51 -17.42
N GLU A 65 13.54 -6.70 -17.86
CA GLU A 65 12.72 -7.59 -18.69
C GLU A 65 11.46 -8.03 -17.94
N LYS A 66 11.60 -8.41 -16.67
CA LYS A 66 10.46 -8.77 -15.82
C LYS A 66 9.52 -7.59 -15.59
N LEU A 67 10.04 -6.38 -15.40
CA LEU A 67 9.24 -5.17 -15.27
C LEU A 67 8.44 -4.89 -16.56
N ALA A 68 9.05 -5.05 -17.73
CA ALA A 68 8.36 -4.87 -19.00
C ALA A 68 7.25 -5.91 -19.21
N ASN A 69 7.50 -7.18 -18.86
CA ASN A 69 6.49 -8.23 -18.93
C ASN A 69 5.32 -7.98 -17.97
N LEU A 70 5.62 -7.64 -16.71
CA LEU A 70 4.61 -7.24 -15.74
C LEU A 70 3.80 -6.04 -16.22
N ALA A 71 4.48 -5.03 -16.78
CA ALA A 71 3.81 -3.86 -17.32
C ALA A 71 2.85 -4.21 -18.45
N ALA A 72 3.23 -5.12 -19.35
CA ALA A 72 2.35 -5.60 -20.40
C ALA A 72 1.07 -6.26 -19.85
N ASP A 73 1.14 -6.89 -18.67
CA ASP A 73 -0.02 -7.48 -18.01
C ASP A 73 -0.85 -6.46 -17.24
N LEU A 74 -0.23 -5.60 -16.44
CA LEU A 74 -0.91 -4.59 -15.62
C LEU A 74 -1.52 -3.43 -16.43
N VAL A 75 -0.94 -3.10 -17.58
CA VAL A 75 -1.36 -1.96 -18.42
C VAL A 75 -2.36 -2.37 -19.51
N LYS A 76 -2.61 -3.68 -19.70
CA LYS A 76 -3.53 -4.19 -20.73
C LYS A 76 -4.89 -3.48 -20.65
N PRO A 77 -5.54 -3.16 -21.79
CA PRO A 77 -6.82 -2.45 -21.82
C PRO A 77 -8.01 -3.24 -21.26
N THR A 78 -7.80 -4.49 -20.82
CA THR A 78 -8.86 -5.34 -20.33
C THR A 78 -9.20 -4.99 -18.89
N LYS A 79 -10.15 -4.06 -18.82
CA LYS A 79 -11.09 -3.73 -17.73
C LYS A 79 -10.57 -2.72 -16.72
N GLU A 80 -11.19 -1.54 -16.80
CA GLU A 80 -11.10 -0.41 -15.88
C GLU A 80 -11.56 -0.74 -14.44
N ALA A 81 -11.87 -2.01 -14.14
CA ALA A 81 -12.46 -2.45 -12.90
C ALA A 81 -11.40 -2.99 -11.94
N SER A 82 -10.44 -2.14 -11.55
CA SER A 82 -9.79 -2.33 -10.26
C SER A 82 -10.68 -1.65 -9.21
N PRO A 83 -10.81 -2.23 -8.00
CA PRO A 83 -11.52 -1.54 -6.94
C PRO A 83 -10.81 -0.22 -6.63
N GLU A 84 -11.55 0.73 -6.08
CA GLU A 84 -11.02 2.05 -5.73
C GLU A 84 -9.84 1.97 -4.76
N THR A 85 -9.72 0.89 -3.99
CA THR A 85 -8.68 0.67 -2.99
C THR A 85 -7.34 0.17 -3.55
N VAL A 86 -7.21 -0.03 -4.85
CA VAL A 86 -5.96 -0.44 -5.50
C VAL A 86 -5.52 0.62 -6.51
N VAL A 87 -4.24 1.02 -6.45
CA VAL A 87 -3.71 2.06 -7.35
C VAL A 87 -3.69 1.57 -8.80
N ARG A 88 -4.30 2.33 -9.70
CA ARG A 88 -4.41 1.96 -11.13
C ARG A 88 -3.13 2.23 -11.93
N TYR A 89 -2.65 1.20 -12.63
CA TYR A 89 -1.61 1.33 -13.67
C TYR A 89 -2.23 1.76 -15.01
N LEU A 90 -1.98 3.01 -15.39
CA LEU A 90 -2.56 3.60 -16.61
C LEU A 90 -1.72 3.31 -17.85
N ASP A 91 -0.39 3.33 -17.70
CA ASP A 91 0.55 3.20 -18.81
C ASP A 91 1.96 2.77 -18.34
N TYR A 92 2.85 2.52 -19.29
CA TYR A 92 4.26 2.25 -19.03
C TYR A 92 5.17 2.87 -20.09
N LEU A 93 6.32 3.39 -19.65
CA LEU A 93 7.37 3.99 -20.47
C LEU A 93 8.61 3.08 -20.46
N PRO A 94 8.83 2.22 -21.48
CA PRO A 94 9.92 1.25 -21.47
C PRO A 94 11.30 1.87 -21.36
N LYS A 95 11.56 2.94 -22.12
CA LYS A 95 12.86 3.64 -22.13
C LYS A 95 13.24 4.22 -20.77
N GLY A 96 12.24 4.61 -19.98
CA GLY A 96 12.42 5.19 -18.65
C GLY A 96 12.27 4.20 -17.51
N LYS A 97 11.77 2.97 -17.77
CA LYS A 97 11.38 1.99 -16.74
C LYS A 97 10.38 2.60 -15.76
N VAL A 98 9.37 3.28 -16.30
CA VAL A 98 8.44 4.11 -15.54
C VAL A 98 7.01 3.66 -15.75
N PHE A 99 6.32 3.33 -14.66
CA PHE A 99 4.87 3.22 -14.66
C PHE A 99 4.22 4.59 -14.61
N ILE A 100 3.15 4.75 -15.38
CA ILE A 100 2.23 5.88 -15.25
C ILE A 100 1.02 5.36 -14.49
N VAL A 101 0.79 5.93 -13.31
CA VAL A 101 -0.35 5.57 -12.46
C VAL A 101 -1.30 6.74 -12.32
N GLU A 102 -2.50 6.47 -11.80
CA GLU A 102 -3.41 7.54 -11.38
C GLU A 102 -2.71 8.51 -10.42
N ARG A 103 -3.16 9.78 -10.41
CA ARG A 103 -2.52 10.80 -9.59
C ARG A 103 -2.54 10.39 -8.12
N LEU A 104 -1.36 10.11 -7.59
CA LEU A 104 -1.19 9.92 -6.15
C LEU A 104 -1.19 11.31 -5.51
N PRO A 105 -1.76 11.48 -4.31
CA PRO A 105 -1.60 12.73 -3.58
C PRO A 105 -0.14 12.82 -3.09
N VAL A 106 0.61 13.64 -3.80
CA VAL A 106 2.08 13.75 -3.76
C VAL A 106 2.64 14.23 -2.41
N GLN A 107 1.81 14.90 -1.61
CA GLN A 107 2.21 15.47 -0.31
C GLN A 107 1.98 14.54 0.88
N VAL A 108 1.65 13.26 0.65
CA VAL A 108 0.95 12.48 1.69
C VAL A 108 1.42 11.03 1.82
N SER A 109 2.72 10.76 1.59
CA SER A 109 3.24 9.46 2.03
C SER A 109 3.01 9.33 3.53
N TRP A 110 2.45 8.19 3.94
CA TRP A 110 2.18 7.88 5.34
C TRP A 110 3.48 7.99 6.15
N ARG A 111 3.56 9.01 7.01
CA ARG A 111 4.69 9.19 7.92
C ARG A 111 4.19 9.01 9.36
N PRO A 112 4.75 8.06 10.11
CA PRO A 112 4.52 8.01 11.54
C PRO A 112 5.04 9.31 12.16
N VAL A 113 4.23 9.96 12.98
CA VAL A 113 4.66 11.07 13.83
C VAL A 113 4.31 10.70 15.23
N ARG A 114 5.15 11.10 16.20
CA ARG A 114 4.83 11.00 17.63
C ARG A 114 3.51 11.75 17.90
N GLY A 115 2.40 11.04 17.86
CA GLY A 115 1.04 11.58 17.94
C GLY A 115 0.00 10.45 17.92
N THR A 116 -1.23 10.74 18.33
CA THR A 116 -2.27 9.71 18.51
C THR A 116 -3.11 9.53 17.24
N THR A 117 -3.15 8.33 16.65
CA THR A 117 -4.09 7.97 15.55
C THR A 117 -5.28 7.24 16.12
N GLN A 118 -6.47 7.85 16.16
CA GLN A 118 -7.71 7.25 16.69
C GLN A 118 -8.02 5.86 16.09
N ASP A 119 -8.70 5.00 16.84
CA ASP A 119 -8.99 3.61 16.43
C ASP A 119 -9.82 3.54 15.15
N ASP A 120 -10.73 4.49 14.93
CA ASP A 120 -11.50 4.65 13.70
C ASP A 120 -10.57 4.75 12.47
N ILE A 121 -9.50 5.55 12.53
CA ILE A 121 -8.53 5.67 11.43
C ILE A 121 -7.78 4.35 11.23
N VAL A 122 -7.35 3.67 12.31
CA VAL A 122 -6.68 2.36 12.20
C VAL A 122 -7.59 1.34 11.51
N LEU A 123 -8.86 1.35 11.88
CA LEU A 123 -9.84 0.44 11.34
C LEU A 123 -10.24 0.82 9.90
N ASP A 124 -10.26 2.11 9.54
CA ASP A 124 -10.46 2.60 8.17
C ASP A 124 -9.35 2.14 7.22
N VAL A 125 -8.12 2.16 7.72
CA VAL A 125 -6.97 1.57 7.03
C VAL A 125 -7.14 0.07 6.88
N ALA A 126 -7.56 -0.62 7.94
CA ALA A 126 -7.82 -2.05 7.89
C ALA A 126 -8.87 -2.38 6.84
N TRP A 127 -10.00 -1.67 6.82
CA TRP A 127 -11.09 -1.88 5.88
C TRP A 127 -10.65 -1.70 4.42
N ASP A 128 -10.02 -0.57 4.09
CA ASP A 128 -9.59 -0.29 2.71
C ASP A 128 -8.51 -1.26 2.23
N LEU A 129 -7.54 -1.57 3.08
CA LEU A 129 -6.48 -2.51 2.71
C LEU A 129 -6.96 -3.95 2.66
N LEU A 130 -7.94 -4.34 3.48
CA LEU A 130 -8.57 -5.65 3.37
C LEU A 130 -9.40 -5.78 2.09
N LEU A 131 -10.10 -4.73 1.65
CA LEU A 131 -10.77 -4.71 0.33
C LEU A 131 -9.75 -4.89 -0.80
N ALA A 132 -8.63 -4.17 -0.74
CA ALA A 132 -7.55 -4.28 -1.73
C ALA A 132 -6.97 -5.70 -1.76
N LEU A 133 -6.64 -6.27 -0.60
CA LEU A 133 -6.09 -7.62 -0.50
C LEU A 133 -7.11 -8.70 -0.89
N ALA A 134 -8.38 -8.55 -0.52
CA ALA A 134 -9.42 -9.49 -0.91
C ALA A 134 -9.57 -9.55 -2.44
N TYR A 135 -9.51 -8.40 -3.11
CA TYR A 135 -9.47 -8.35 -4.57
C TYR A 135 -8.23 -9.06 -5.12
N LEU A 136 -7.02 -8.66 -4.69
CA LEU A 136 -5.78 -9.22 -5.21
C LEU A 136 -5.68 -10.73 -4.99
N HIS A 137 -6.04 -11.21 -3.80
CA HIS A 137 -6.01 -12.64 -3.45
C HIS A 137 -7.02 -13.44 -4.27
N ALA A 138 -8.24 -12.90 -4.49
CA ALA A 138 -9.25 -13.54 -5.33
C ALA A 138 -8.83 -13.60 -6.81
N THR A 139 -8.03 -12.64 -7.28
CA THR A 139 -7.43 -12.65 -8.63
C THR A 139 -6.08 -13.39 -8.67
N GLY A 140 -5.71 -14.12 -7.61
CA GLY A 140 -4.52 -14.96 -7.57
C GLY A 140 -3.19 -14.22 -7.41
N THR A 141 -3.23 -12.96 -6.97
CA THR A 141 -2.06 -12.09 -6.81
C THR A 141 -1.77 -11.84 -5.33
N ALA A 142 -0.59 -12.26 -4.87
CA ALA A 142 -0.06 -11.80 -3.59
C ALA A 142 0.59 -10.43 -3.77
N HIS A 143 0.37 -9.50 -2.85
CA HIS A 143 0.93 -8.15 -2.93
C HIS A 143 2.45 -8.15 -2.68
N GLY A 144 2.90 -8.86 -1.66
CA GLY A 144 4.31 -9.11 -1.37
C GLY A 144 5.07 -7.99 -0.66
N ASP A 145 4.52 -6.77 -0.60
CA ASP A 145 5.13 -5.62 0.07
C ASP A 145 4.09 -4.72 0.78
N VAL A 146 3.23 -5.29 1.62
CA VAL A 146 2.19 -4.50 2.33
C VAL A 146 2.83 -3.72 3.49
N ARG A 147 3.12 -2.44 3.26
CA ARG A 147 3.78 -1.58 4.25
C ARG A 147 3.37 -0.13 4.07
N LEU A 148 3.63 0.71 5.06
CA LEU A 148 3.19 2.12 5.07
C LEU A 148 3.61 2.92 3.82
N HIS A 149 4.79 2.65 3.26
CA HIS A 149 5.22 3.29 2.01
C HIS A 149 4.33 3.00 0.81
N ASN A 150 3.59 1.90 0.82
CA ASN A 150 2.70 1.47 -0.25
C ASN A 150 1.24 1.79 0.04
N VAL A 151 0.95 2.46 1.16
CA VAL A 151 -0.41 2.89 1.53
C VAL A 151 -0.51 4.39 1.27
N PHE A 152 -1.35 4.75 0.30
CA PHE A 152 -1.58 6.14 -0.07
C PHE A 152 -2.98 6.56 0.39
N PRO A 153 -3.13 7.67 1.12
CA PRO A 153 -4.45 8.23 1.33
C PRO A 153 -4.98 8.73 -0.01
N PHE A 154 -6.29 8.70 -0.19
CA PHE A 154 -6.95 9.22 -1.36
C PHE A 154 -8.22 9.95 -0.89
N PRO A 155 -8.26 11.29 -0.96
CA PRO A 155 -9.48 12.01 -0.62
C PRO A 155 -10.56 11.66 -1.65
N SER A 156 -11.67 11.12 -1.18
CA SER A 156 -12.89 10.95 -1.97
C SER A 156 -13.89 12.00 -1.50
N GLU A 157 -14.35 12.87 -2.42
CA GLU A 157 -15.32 13.92 -2.11
C GLU A 157 -16.67 13.33 -1.66
N ASP A 158 -16.96 12.08 -2.06
CA ASP A 158 -18.19 11.34 -1.76
C ASP A 158 -18.07 10.41 -0.54
N SER A 159 -16.92 10.43 0.17
CA SER A 159 -16.66 9.58 1.33
C SER A 159 -16.74 10.38 2.61
N SER A 160 -17.41 9.80 3.62
CA SER A 160 -17.48 10.37 4.96
C SER A 160 -16.16 10.30 5.75
N ARG A 161 -15.20 9.50 5.25
CA ARG A 161 -13.89 9.22 5.86
C ARG A 161 -12.74 9.33 4.87
N VAL A 162 -11.51 9.44 5.39
CA VAL A 162 -10.29 9.33 4.58
C VAL A 162 -10.19 7.91 4.03
N ARG A 163 -9.96 7.78 2.72
CA ARG A 163 -9.78 6.50 2.04
C ARG A 163 -8.31 6.20 1.81
N PHE A 164 -7.98 4.93 1.64
CA PHE A 164 -6.63 4.46 1.37
C PHE A 164 -6.57 3.55 0.15
N LYS A 165 -5.49 3.66 -0.61
CA LYS A 165 -5.15 2.78 -1.73
C LYS A 165 -3.83 2.07 -1.49
N LEU A 166 -3.78 0.80 -1.92
CA LEU A 166 -2.58 -0.01 -1.91
C LEU A 166 -1.86 0.05 -3.26
N PHE A 167 -0.57 0.39 -3.23
CA PHE A 167 0.31 0.48 -4.40
C PHE A 167 1.36 -0.63 -4.42
N GLY A 168 1.78 -1.04 -5.61
CA GLY A 168 2.95 -1.90 -5.79
C GLY A 168 2.62 -3.38 -5.95
N HIS A 169 1.34 -3.71 -6.09
CA HIS A 169 0.91 -5.07 -6.41
C HIS A 169 1.57 -5.58 -7.70
N GLY A 170 2.04 -6.82 -7.66
CA GLY A 170 2.77 -7.46 -8.77
C GLY A 170 4.24 -7.06 -8.91
N LEU A 171 4.72 -5.97 -8.27
CA LEU A 171 6.14 -5.58 -8.32
C LEU A 171 7.02 -6.54 -7.52
N VAL A 172 6.53 -6.98 -6.36
CA VAL A 172 7.08 -8.08 -5.56
C VAL A 172 6.14 -9.26 -5.78
N PRO A 173 6.57 -10.46 -6.23
CA PRO A 173 7.94 -11.00 -6.32
C PRO A 173 8.66 -10.81 -7.66
N GLU A 174 7.98 -10.29 -8.69
CA GLU A 174 8.42 -10.48 -10.07
C GLU A 174 9.56 -9.52 -10.47
N VAL A 175 9.58 -8.28 -9.99
CA VAL A 175 10.53 -7.25 -10.44
C VAL A 175 11.55 -6.91 -9.37
N LEU A 176 11.08 -6.75 -8.14
CA LEU A 176 11.90 -6.31 -7.02
C LEU A 176 12.38 -7.54 -6.25
N SER A 177 13.68 -7.62 -6.00
CA SER A 177 14.22 -8.72 -5.19
C SER A 177 13.67 -8.68 -3.78
N HIS A 178 13.31 -9.87 -3.25
CA HIS A 178 13.15 -10.18 -1.84
C HIS A 178 14.44 -10.03 -1.02
N ASN A 179 15.22 -8.98 -1.26
CA ASN A 179 16.01 -8.40 -0.18
C ASN A 179 15.00 -7.74 0.75
N LEU A 180 14.22 -8.60 1.43
CA LEU A 180 13.30 -8.30 2.49
C LEU A 180 14.12 -7.45 3.44
N ARG A 181 13.82 -6.15 3.42
CA ARG A 181 14.51 -5.20 4.26
C ARG A 181 14.24 -5.68 5.69
N ASN A 182 15.22 -5.52 6.57
CA ASN A 182 14.99 -5.75 8.00
C ASN A 182 14.09 -4.62 8.55
N ASP A 183 12.86 -4.54 8.03
CA ASP A 183 11.93 -3.44 8.17
C ASP A 183 10.82 -3.72 9.18
N GLY A 184 10.82 -4.92 9.77
CA GLY A 184 9.85 -5.38 10.75
C GLY A 184 8.56 -5.95 10.16
N TYR A 185 8.26 -5.74 8.87
CA TYR A 185 6.98 -6.15 8.27
C TYR A 185 6.98 -7.61 7.82
N THR A 186 8.14 -8.15 7.49
CA THR A 186 8.26 -9.50 6.90
C THR A 186 7.65 -10.59 7.77
N ALA A 187 6.78 -11.41 7.18
CA ALA A 187 6.13 -12.55 7.83
C ALA A 187 7.14 -13.64 8.27
N PRO A 188 6.90 -14.35 9.38
CA PRO A 188 7.85 -15.30 9.95
C PRO A 188 8.17 -16.46 9.01
N GLU A 189 7.21 -16.94 8.23
CA GLU A 189 7.39 -18.03 7.26
C GLU A 189 8.29 -17.67 6.07
N LEU A 190 8.52 -16.37 5.81
CA LEU A 190 9.42 -15.90 4.76
C LEU A 190 10.88 -15.79 5.23
N ARG A 191 11.15 -16.02 6.52
CA ARG A 191 12.49 -15.92 7.14
C ARG A 191 13.20 -17.27 7.12
N PHE A 192 14.54 -17.27 6.98
CA PHE A 192 15.28 -18.51 7.17
C PHE A 192 15.38 -18.90 8.66
N PRO A 193 15.11 -20.17 9.01
CA PRO A 193 15.38 -20.68 10.35
C PRO A 193 16.87 -20.48 10.73
N GLY A 194 17.12 -19.85 11.88
CA GLY A 194 18.48 -19.68 12.44
C GLY A 194 19.33 -18.58 11.82
N LYS A 195 18.82 -17.81 10.86
CA LYS A 195 19.50 -16.62 10.29
C LYS A 195 18.52 -15.46 10.17
N TRP A 196 18.47 -14.63 11.20
CA TRP A 196 17.60 -13.44 11.29
C TRP A 196 17.81 -12.42 10.16
N TYR A 197 18.91 -12.55 9.41
CA TYR A 197 19.33 -11.67 8.31
C TYR A 197 19.50 -12.40 6.97
N ALA A 198 19.24 -13.71 6.91
CA ALA A 198 19.21 -14.41 5.64
C ALA A 198 17.75 -14.60 5.23
N PHE A 199 17.42 -14.14 4.03
CA PHE A 199 16.12 -14.38 3.41
C PHE A 199 16.28 -15.34 2.25
N SER A 200 15.31 -16.22 2.07
CA SER A 200 15.30 -17.13 0.94
C SER A 200 14.98 -16.34 -0.32
N ALA A 201 16.01 -16.10 -1.14
CA ALA A 201 15.85 -15.49 -2.46
C ALA A 201 14.84 -16.24 -3.36
N ASN A 202 14.43 -17.46 -2.96
CA ASN A 202 13.50 -18.32 -3.67
C ASN A 202 12.12 -18.41 -3.02
N THR A 203 11.89 -17.82 -1.84
CA THR A 203 10.57 -17.87 -1.20
C THR A 203 9.71 -16.73 -1.74
N LYS A 204 8.63 -17.08 -2.42
CA LYS A 204 7.63 -16.12 -2.92
C LYS A 204 6.67 -15.72 -1.80
N PRO A 205 6.11 -14.50 -1.83
CA PRO A 205 5.04 -14.09 -0.95
C PRO A 205 3.82 -14.96 -1.15
N THR A 206 3.05 -15.05 -0.09
CA THR A 206 1.76 -15.74 -0.09
C THR A 206 0.67 -14.78 0.37
N PHE A 207 -0.59 -15.16 0.16
CA PHE A 207 -1.73 -14.38 0.63
C PHE A 207 -1.69 -14.19 2.15
N GLU A 208 -1.30 -15.24 2.88
CA GLU A 208 -1.15 -15.19 4.32
C GLU A 208 -0.06 -14.19 4.71
N SER A 209 1.06 -14.14 3.98
CA SER A 209 2.14 -13.19 4.28
C SER A 209 1.68 -11.73 4.14
N ASP A 210 0.78 -11.43 3.20
CA ASP A 210 0.17 -10.10 3.07
C ASP A 210 -0.67 -9.74 4.28
N ILE A 211 -1.42 -10.71 4.84
CA ILE A 211 -2.22 -10.50 6.05
C ILE A 211 -1.33 -10.21 7.26
N TRP A 212 -0.20 -10.90 7.39
CA TRP A 212 0.78 -10.58 8.44
C TRP A 212 1.30 -9.14 8.28
N MET A 213 1.72 -8.79 7.06
CA MET A 213 2.25 -7.47 6.74
C MET A 213 1.22 -6.36 6.99
N LEU A 214 -0.07 -6.61 6.70
CA LEU A 214 -1.16 -5.72 7.09
C LEU A 214 -1.30 -5.62 8.62
N GLY A 215 -1.22 -6.72 9.36
CA GLY A 215 -1.21 -6.69 10.83
C GLY A 215 -0.08 -5.80 11.38
N MET A 216 1.11 -5.88 10.77
CA MET A 216 2.24 -5.02 11.10
C MET A 216 1.97 -3.54 10.79
N VAL A 217 1.32 -3.25 9.66
CA VAL A 217 0.82 -1.91 9.32
C VAL A 217 -0.09 -1.41 10.44
N LEU A 218 -1.16 -2.14 10.79
CA LEU A 218 -2.15 -1.70 11.78
C LEU A 218 -1.56 -1.50 13.17
N TRP A 219 -0.68 -2.41 13.60
CA TRP A 219 0.03 -2.27 14.86
C TRP A 219 0.91 -1.02 14.87
N HIS A 220 1.62 -0.73 13.78
CA HIS A 220 2.36 0.52 13.65
C HIS A 220 1.47 1.76 13.70
N CYS A 221 0.35 1.76 12.99
CA CYS A 221 -0.63 2.87 13.02
C CYS A 221 -1.07 3.16 14.46
N HIS A 222 -1.42 2.10 15.19
CA HIS A 222 -1.92 2.20 16.56
C HIS A 222 -0.83 2.68 17.53
N ARG A 223 0.37 2.10 17.45
CA ARG A 223 1.44 2.34 18.42
C ARG A 223 2.13 3.69 18.25
N PHE A 224 2.47 4.04 17.01
CA PHE A 224 3.29 5.21 16.73
C PHE A 224 2.49 6.38 16.19
N GLY A 225 1.24 6.17 15.82
CA GLY A 225 0.45 7.17 15.15
C GLY A 225 0.88 7.40 13.70
N VAL A 226 0.14 8.27 13.04
CA VAL A 226 0.22 8.58 11.61
C VAL A 226 -0.08 10.06 11.49
N TYR A 227 0.72 10.78 10.72
CA TYR A 227 0.46 12.19 10.45
C TYR A 227 0.59 12.49 8.97
N TYR A 228 -0.22 13.48 8.57
CA TYR A 228 -0.38 13.96 7.22
C TYR A 228 0.24 15.34 7.14
N ASP A 229 1.49 15.39 6.69
CA ASP A 229 2.24 16.64 6.56
C ASP A 229 2.73 16.79 5.13
N GLY A 230 2.14 17.75 4.42
CA GLY A 230 2.62 18.26 3.15
C GLY A 230 3.69 19.35 3.28
N ARG A 231 4.32 19.50 4.46
CA ARG A 231 5.35 20.51 4.76
C ARG A 231 6.66 19.84 5.15
N GLY A 232 7.35 19.41 4.09
CA GLY A 232 8.81 19.31 3.99
C GLY A 232 9.61 19.50 5.28
N SER A 233 10.01 18.37 5.86
CA SER A 233 11.42 18.20 6.19
C SER A 233 11.83 16.76 5.89
N ALA A 234 12.60 16.61 4.81
CA ALA A 234 13.22 15.34 4.41
C ALA A 234 14.36 14.91 5.35
N ARG A 235 14.34 15.34 6.63
CA ARG A 235 15.52 15.30 7.51
C ARG A 235 15.37 14.43 8.74
N GLU A 236 14.17 13.99 9.10
CA GLU A 236 14.00 12.93 10.08
C GLU A 236 14.04 11.59 9.34
N ARG A 237 15.26 11.07 9.23
CA ARG A 237 15.59 9.74 8.73
C ARG A 237 14.67 8.74 9.45
N TRP A 238 13.89 8.00 8.66
CA TRP A 238 13.09 6.84 9.08
C TRP A 238 13.97 5.96 10.02
N GLU A 239 13.61 5.85 11.31
CA GLU A 239 14.16 4.83 12.23
C GLU A 239 13.52 3.45 12.01
N SER A 240 12.69 3.33 10.98
CA SER A 240 12.07 2.09 10.51
C SER A 240 13.01 0.95 10.18
N ASP A 241 14.25 1.27 9.84
CA ASP A 241 15.29 0.28 9.59
C ASP A 241 15.69 -0.42 10.90
N ARG A 242 15.06 -0.03 12.03
CA ARG A 242 15.14 -0.62 13.36
C ARG A 242 13.78 -0.93 13.98
N LEU A 243 12.67 -0.92 13.23
CA LEU A 243 11.37 -1.26 13.82
C LEU A 243 11.28 -2.76 14.09
N GLY A 244 11.17 -3.10 15.38
CA GLY A 244 10.96 -4.46 15.85
C GLY A 244 9.53 -4.93 15.61
N GLN A 245 9.32 -6.23 15.70
CA GLN A 245 7.97 -6.81 15.67
C GLN A 245 7.30 -6.68 17.03
N PRO A 246 5.96 -6.64 17.07
CA PRO A 246 5.26 -6.75 18.33
C PRO A 246 5.64 -8.07 19.02
N ASP A 247 5.84 -7.98 20.33
CA ASP A 247 5.96 -9.17 21.15
C ASP A 247 4.58 -9.81 21.28
N LEU A 248 4.45 -11.06 20.84
CA LEU A 248 3.18 -11.78 20.87
C LEU A 248 2.91 -12.43 22.24
N THR A 249 3.80 -12.25 23.23
CA THR A 249 3.60 -12.72 24.59
C THR A 249 2.72 -11.77 25.41
N ASP A 250 1.92 -12.35 26.31
CA ASP A 250 1.02 -11.60 27.19
C ASP A 250 1.80 -10.67 28.13
N GLY A 251 1.36 -9.41 28.20
CA GLY A 251 1.87 -8.37 29.08
C GLY A 251 3.10 -7.62 28.56
N ALA A 252 3.56 -7.89 27.34
CA ALA A 252 4.72 -7.21 26.78
C ALA A 252 4.44 -5.72 26.48
N GLU A 253 5.39 -4.85 26.84
CA GLU A 253 5.26 -3.38 26.65
C GLU A 253 5.04 -2.97 25.19
N PHE A 254 5.60 -3.73 24.25
CA PHE A 254 5.46 -3.55 22.81
C PHE A 254 4.64 -4.68 22.17
N GLY A 255 3.76 -5.31 22.94
CA GLY A 255 2.95 -6.42 22.47
C GLY A 255 1.57 -6.02 21.93
N ILE A 256 0.80 -7.05 21.58
CA ILE A 256 -0.61 -6.93 21.20
C ILE A 256 -1.56 -7.46 22.28
N HIS A 257 -1.03 -7.99 23.39
CA HIS A 257 -1.80 -8.60 24.50
C HIS A 257 -1.44 -7.95 25.85
N PRO A 258 -2.22 -6.99 26.38
CA PRO A 258 -3.19 -6.19 25.65
C PRO A 258 -2.50 -5.20 24.71
N LEU A 259 -3.25 -4.62 23.77
CA LEU A 259 -2.77 -3.42 23.10
C LEU A 259 -2.50 -2.32 24.13
N ALA A 260 -1.26 -1.81 24.14
CA ALA A 260 -0.84 -0.80 25.11
C ALA A 260 -1.81 0.41 25.09
N PRO A 261 -2.31 0.85 26.25
CA PRO A 261 -3.17 2.03 26.32
C PRO A 261 -2.39 3.26 25.86
N ARG A 262 -3.06 4.13 25.09
CA ARG A 262 -2.44 5.34 24.57
C ARG A 262 -2.25 6.37 25.68
N GLY A 263 -1.14 7.12 25.64
CA GLY A 263 -0.87 8.15 26.64
C GLY A 263 -1.81 9.36 26.50
N CYS A 264 -2.45 9.74 27.61
CA CYS A 264 -3.24 10.96 27.87
C CYS A 264 -4.40 11.29 26.90
N GLY A 265 -5.63 11.31 27.43
CA GLY A 265 -6.81 11.89 26.76
C GLY A 265 -7.65 10.92 25.93
N CYS A 266 -7.18 9.69 25.70
CA CYS A 266 -8.07 8.60 25.36
C CYS A 266 -8.77 8.17 26.65
N GLU A 267 -10.10 8.30 26.71
CA GLU A 267 -10.86 7.50 27.66
C GLU A 267 -10.44 6.02 27.52
N PRO A 268 -10.54 5.21 28.58
CA PRO A 268 -10.24 3.78 28.51
C PRO A 268 -11.31 3.04 27.69
N SER A 269 -11.52 3.43 26.43
CA SER A 269 -12.20 2.64 25.44
C SER A 269 -11.28 1.49 25.09
N PRO A 270 -11.67 0.23 25.37
CA PRO A 270 -10.80 -0.89 25.13
C PRO A 270 -10.63 -1.05 23.62
N HIS A 271 -9.38 -1.05 23.14
CA HIS A 271 -8.97 -1.30 21.74
C HIS A 271 -9.35 -2.70 21.23
N ARG A 272 -10.35 -3.34 21.83
CA ARG A 272 -10.73 -4.76 21.69
C ARG A 272 -10.88 -5.18 20.25
N PHE A 273 -11.44 -4.34 19.40
CA PHE A 273 -11.66 -4.72 18.01
C PHE A 273 -10.36 -4.68 17.19
N SER A 274 -9.55 -3.63 17.35
CA SER A 274 -8.21 -3.55 16.74
C SER A 274 -7.31 -4.68 17.25
N GLU A 275 -7.34 -4.96 18.55
CA GLU A 275 -6.62 -6.06 19.20
C GLU A 275 -7.04 -7.42 18.63
N ASP A 276 -8.34 -7.65 18.51
CA ASP A 276 -8.90 -8.89 17.97
C ASP A 276 -8.58 -9.10 16.47
N LEU A 277 -8.52 -8.04 15.67
CA LEU A 277 -8.02 -8.10 14.29
C LEU A 277 -6.52 -8.46 14.28
N LEU A 278 -5.71 -7.80 15.10
CA LEU A 278 -4.27 -8.07 15.20
C LEU A 278 -3.99 -9.51 15.61
N HIS A 279 -4.76 -10.09 16.52
CA HIS A 279 -4.61 -11.51 16.90
C HIS A 279 -4.88 -12.48 15.76
N LYS A 280 -5.74 -12.11 14.81
CA LYS A 280 -6.05 -12.94 13.65
C LYS A 280 -5.04 -12.76 12.52
N MET A 281 -4.47 -11.56 12.39
CA MET A 281 -3.48 -11.22 11.38
C MET A 281 -2.06 -11.67 11.76
N LEU A 282 -1.68 -11.54 13.03
CA LEU A 282 -0.33 -11.80 13.52
C LEU A 282 -0.17 -13.22 14.09
N ILE A 283 -0.90 -14.19 13.53
CA ILE A 283 -0.71 -15.61 13.84
C ILE A 283 0.59 -16.10 13.16
N PRO A 284 1.58 -16.63 13.91
CA PRO A 284 2.86 -17.04 13.33
C PRO A 284 2.75 -18.20 12.33
N ASP A 285 1.80 -19.11 12.55
CA ASP A 285 1.50 -20.17 11.59
C ASP A 285 0.59 -19.63 10.47
N PRO A 286 1.09 -19.49 9.22
CA PRO A 286 0.32 -18.93 8.12
C PRO A 286 -0.97 -19.73 7.86
N LYS A 287 -0.98 -21.05 8.08
CA LYS A 287 -2.17 -21.89 7.83
C LYS A 287 -3.33 -21.62 8.79
N ARG A 288 -3.04 -20.96 9.92
CA ARG A 288 -4.02 -20.59 10.93
C ARG A 288 -4.40 -19.11 10.85
N ARG A 289 -3.68 -18.33 10.03
CA ARG A 289 -3.93 -16.91 9.82
C ARG A 289 -5.22 -16.73 9.03
N TRP A 290 -5.99 -15.72 9.39
CA TRP A 290 -7.27 -15.44 8.72
C TRP A 290 -7.02 -14.87 7.32
N THR A 291 -7.96 -15.08 6.40
CA THR A 291 -7.88 -14.48 5.06
C THR A 291 -8.40 -13.04 5.07
N ALA A 292 -8.10 -12.28 4.01
CA ALA A 292 -8.66 -10.94 3.84
C ALA A 292 -10.20 -10.95 3.84
N ALA A 293 -10.80 -11.96 3.19
CA ALA A 293 -12.24 -12.12 3.12
C ALA A 293 -12.86 -12.42 4.50
N ASP A 294 -12.26 -13.31 5.28
CA ASP A 294 -12.76 -13.64 6.63
C ASP A 294 -12.75 -12.41 7.55
N LEU A 295 -11.68 -11.60 7.46
CA LEU A 295 -11.53 -10.38 8.24
C LEU A 295 -12.53 -9.31 7.80
N LEU A 296 -12.80 -9.14 6.50
CA LEU A 296 -13.86 -8.25 6.01
C LEU A 296 -15.24 -8.66 6.53
N GLU A 297 -15.58 -9.94 6.48
CA GLU A 297 -16.85 -10.44 7.02
C GLU A 297 -16.97 -10.16 8.51
N GLN A 298 -15.88 -10.29 9.26
CA GLN A 298 -15.88 -9.91 10.67
C GLN A 298 -16.13 -8.41 10.87
N MET A 299 -15.45 -7.55 10.10
CA MET A 299 -15.62 -6.10 10.19
C MET A 299 -17.05 -5.66 9.85
N LYS A 300 -17.70 -6.32 8.88
CA LYS A 300 -19.11 -6.07 8.54
C LYS A 300 -20.07 -6.35 9.69
N MET A 301 -19.78 -7.34 10.53
CA MET A 301 -20.64 -7.70 11.66
C MET A 301 -20.47 -6.78 12.87
N GLN A 302 -19.41 -5.96 12.90
CA GLN A 302 -19.07 -5.14 14.05
C GLN A 302 -19.77 -3.78 14.02
N ARG A 303 -20.91 -3.69 14.73
CA ARG A 303 -21.76 -2.49 14.83
C ARG A 303 -21.02 -1.21 15.23
N ASN A 304 -19.95 -1.32 16.01
CA ASN A 304 -19.22 -0.16 16.55
C ASN A 304 -18.17 0.41 15.59
N TYR A 305 -17.80 -0.31 14.53
CA TYR A 305 -16.81 0.15 13.58
C TYR A 305 -17.37 0.37 12.17
N THR A 306 -18.39 -0.41 11.75
CA THR A 306 -18.95 -0.35 10.40
C THR A 306 -18.92 1.07 9.83
N PRO A 307 -18.19 1.30 8.71
CA PRO A 307 -18.25 2.56 7.98
C PRO A 307 -19.71 2.95 7.74
N ALA A 308 -19.97 4.21 7.41
CA ALA A 308 -21.31 4.65 7.03
C ALA A 308 -21.94 3.60 6.10
N GLU A 309 -23.16 3.13 6.42
CA GLU A 309 -23.74 1.94 5.79
C GLU A 309 -23.72 2.02 4.25
N ASP A 310 -23.87 3.23 3.72
CA ASP A 310 -23.78 3.55 2.29
C ASP A 310 -22.36 3.41 1.74
N ASP A 311 -21.34 3.87 2.45
CA ASP A 311 -19.92 3.68 2.08
C ASP A 311 -19.59 2.19 2.01
N MET A 312 -20.02 1.39 3.00
CA MET A 312 -19.81 -0.05 3.02
C MET A 312 -20.50 -0.74 1.83
N LYS A 313 -21.78 -0.40 1.54
CA LYS A 313 -22.50 -0.97 0.40
C LYS A 313 -21.82 -0.64 -0.92
N ARG A 314 -21.36 0.60 -1.09
CA ARG A 314 -20.64 1.05 -2.27
C ARG A 314 -19.33 0.28 -2.44
N ASP A 315 -18.54 0.16 -1.38
CA ASP A 315 -17.26 -0.56 -1.39
C ASP A 315 -17.41 -2.03 -1.77
N LEU A 316 -18.40 -2.72 -1.21
CA LEU A 316 -18.66 -4.12 -1.52
C LEU A 316 -19.19 -4.28 -2.96
N ALA A 317 -19.99 -3.34 -3.45
CA ALA A 317 -20.46 -3.36 -4.83
C ALA A 317 -19.30 -3.14 -5.81
N ASP A 318 -18.39 -2.20 -5.52
CA ASP A 318 -17.18 -1.94 -6.29
C ASP A 318 -16.26 -3.18 -6.34
N LEU A 319 -15.99 -3.80 -5.18
CA LEU A 319 -15.24 -5.06 -5.11
C LEU A 319 -15.90 -6.17 -5.95
N GLN A 320 -17.23 -6.35 -5.84
CA GLN A 320 -17.95 -7.36 -6.60
C GLN A 320 -17.95 -7.08 -8.11
N ALA A 321 -18.01 -5.80 -8.52
CA ALA A 321 -17.92 -5.41 -9.92
C ALA A 321 -16.52 -5.71 -10.46
N ALA A 322 -15.47 -5.37 -9.71
CA ALA A 322 -14.09 -5.66 -10.04
C ALA A 322 -13.80 -7.16 -10.19
N LEU A 323 -14.39 -8.01 -9.36
CA LEU A 323 -14.22 -9.48 -9.45
C LEU A 323 -14.98 -10.14 -10.61
N LYS A 324 -16.01 -9.48 -11.16
CA LYS A 324 -16.76 -9.97 -12.34
C LYS A 324 -16.12 -9.53 -13.66
N GLY A 325 -15.28 -8.50 -13.60
CA GLY A 325 -14.47 -8.03 -14.71
C GLY A 325 -13.29 -8.94 -14.92
#